data_AF-A0A7X9DUB6-F1
#
_entry.id   AF-A0A7X9DUB6-F1
#
_cell.length_a   1.000
_cell.length_b   1.000
_cell.length_c   1.000
_cell.angle_alpha   90.00
_cell.angle_beta   90.00
_cell.angle_gamma   90.00
#
_symmetry.space_group_name_H-M   'P 1'
#
loop_
_entity.id
_entity.type
_entity.pdbx_description
1 polymer ?
#
loop_
_entity_poly.entity_id
_entity_poly.type
_entity_poly.pdbx_seq_one_letter_code
_entity_poly.pdbx_strand_id
1 'polypeptide(L)'
;MNGSSSPIVPWPAFVALRALAGRVLTDHPGVGLLVEIPVEGGVLLHPVTRAPIAAVTAYGAFGERVKILTPRILASLPPLEISGARTRSDFFALLARSLGLALQELGRIRDAVLPLGIPLDLETDVLRLRCRVLLGERELDLATAHAGELQVVAIGDSPLWGRIPRGERTLHLCGSVADDLQALASLAESLAGSLDRPAPAPLPPPPPPAAEEVVELVETVEEPARIESPPTALQAATHSAPSPAAGAAPAAPVESAGALKLQEIVERLGLEAEISAQGGRLRLVIPMKSMQGSYTFYVEQRTGTVFSGTLVSAKGSRIPVSFDLRTILDLKQVFDQAVLGR
;
A
#
# COMPACT_ATOMS: atom_id res chain seq x y z
N MET A 1 -26.07 29.01 30.49
CA MET A 1 -24.72 28.94 31.11
C MET A 1 -23.90 27.93 30.32
N ASN A 2 -22.93 28.47 29.58
CA ASN A 2 -21.73 27.88 28.96
C ASN A 2 -21.65 26.34 28.89
N GLY A 3 -22.04 25.78 27.75
CA GLY A 3 -21.55 24.47 27.31
C GLY A 3 -20.07 24.61 27.00
N SER A 4 -19.22 24.18 27.93
CA SER A 4 -17.78 24.05 27.71
C SER A 4 -17.56 22.97 26.66
N SER A 5 -17.40 23.38 25.40
CA SER A 5 -16.79 22.55 24.37
C SER A 5 -15.42 22.13 24.88
N SER A 6 -15.28 20.87 25.28
CA SER A 6 -13.97 20.30 25.59
C SER A 6 -13.03 20.62 24.42
N PRO A 7 -11.82 21.15 24.68
CA PRO A 7 -10.88 21.43 23.62
C PRO A 7 -10.60 20.11 22.89
N ILE A 8 -10.87 20.09 21.58
CA ILE A 8 -10.43 19.02 20.69
C ILE A 8 -8.92 18.97 20.84
N VAL A 9 -8.42 17.97 21.57
CA VAL A 9 -6.99 17.79 21.77
C VAL A 9 -6.36 17.60 20.39
N PRO A 10 -5.48 18.49 19.92
CA PRO A 10 -4.91 18.37 18.61
C PRO A 10 -4.06 17.10 18.56
N TRP A 11 -4.34 16.30 17.55
CA TRP A 11 -3.64 15.07 17.22
C TRP A 11 -2.11 15.30 17.19
N PRO A 12 -1.29 14.59 17.99
CA PRO A 12 0.15 14.89 18.11
C PRO A 12 0.90 14.89 16.78
N ALA A 13 0.56 13.94 15.90
CA ALA A 13 1.11 13.77 14.57
C ALA A 13 0.82 14.93 13.59
N PHE A 14 -0.22 15.72 13.83
CA PHE A 14 -0.59 16.85 13.00
C PHE A 14 -0.16 18.19 13.57
N VAL A 15 0.31 18.25 14.82
CA VAL A 15 0.79 19.50 15.41
C VAL A 15 1.99 20.02 14.64
N ALA A 16 2.97 19.16 14.34
CA ALA A 16 4.14 19.53 13.55
C ALA A 16 3.73 19.99 12.14
N LEU A 17 2.92 19.19 11.43
CA LEU A 17 2.48 19.55 10.08
C LEU A 17 1.66 20.85 10.05
N ARG A 18 0.79 21.07 11.04
CA ARG A 18 -0.01 22.29 11.18
C ARG A 18 0.87 23.50 11.51
N ALA A 19 1.89 23.33 12.34
CA ALA A 19 2.85 24.39 12.65
C ALA A 19 3.65 24.84 11.42
N LEU A 20 3.88 23.93 10.48
CA LEU A 20 4.55 24.23 9.21
C LEU A 20 3.61 24.87 8.18
N ALA A 21 2.29 24.70 8.30
CA ALA A 21 1.33 25.18 7.32
C ALA A 21 1.40 26.71 7.17
N GLY A 22 1.37 27.19 5.93
CA GLY A 22 0.95 28.57 5.64
C GLY A 22 -0.56 28.67 5.54
N ARG A 23 -1.20 27.60 5.03
CA ARG A 23 -2.64 27.49 4.90
C ARG A 23 -3.08 26.05 5.16
N VAL A 24 -4.14 25.88 5.94
CA VAL A 24 -4.81 24.58 6.14
C VAL A 24 -5.93 24.46 5.11
N LEU A 25 -5.89 23.41 4.29
CA LEU A 25 -6.88 23.17 3.23
C LEU A 25 -8.01 22.26 3.71
N THR A 26 -7.64 21.19 4.42
CA THR A 26 -8.59 20.24 5.02
C THR A 26 -8.06 19.80 6.36
N ASP A 27 -8.93 19.78 7.36
CA ASP A 27 -8.60 19.34 8.72
C ASP A 27 -9.78 18.54 9.26
N HIS A 28 -9.79 17.24 8.99
CA HIS A 28 -10.89 16.39 9.40
C HIS A 28 -10.37 15.11 10.05
N PRO A 29 -10.85 14.78 11.27
CA PRO A 29 -10.32 13.66 12.03
C PRO A 29 -10.47 12.28 11.35
N GLY A 30 -11.48 12.10 10.49
CA GLY A 30 -11.65 10.88 9.70
C GLY A 30 -10.94 10.87 8.33
N VAL A 31 -10.45 12.01 7.84
CA VAL A 31 -9.91 12.15 6.48
C VAL A 31 -8.42 12.51 6.48
N GLY A 32 -7.90 13.10 7.56
CA GLY A 32 -6.52 13.55 7.69
C GLY A 32 -6.37 15.07 7.60
N LEU A 33 -5.13 15.52 7.63
CA LEU A 33 -4.74 16.94 7.55
C LEU A 33 -4.10 17.21 6.18
N LEU A 34 -4.70 18.11 5.41
CA LEU A 34 -4.16 18.64 4.16
C LEU A 34 -3.74 20.09 4.37
N VAL A 35 -2.46 20.38 4.13
CA VAL A 35 -1.89 21.72 4.31
C VAL A 35 -1.10 22.13 3.08
N GLU A 36 -1.02 23.44 2.90
CA GLU A 36 -0.10 24.09 1.99
C GLU A 36 1.02 24.72 2.82
N ILE A 37 2.26 24.39 2.46
CA ILE A 37 3.47 24.83 3.14
C ILE A 37 4.22 25.73 2.15
N PRO A 38 4.30 27.05 2.41
CA PRO A 38 5.07 27.96 1.56
C PRO A 38 6.56 27.70 1.75
N VAL A 39 7.32 27.81 0.66
CA VAL A 39 8.78 27.68 0.70
C VAL A 39 9.36 28.91 1.40
N GLU A 40 10.07 28.69 2.49
CA GLU A 40 10.77 29.72 3.26
C GLU A 40 12.21 29.30 3.54
N GLY A 41 13.11 30.29 3.66
CA GLY A 41 14.53 30.04 3.96
C GLY A 41 15.36 29.55 2.77
N GLY A 42 14.85 29.59 1.54
CA GLY A 42 15.57 29.20 0.33
C GLY A 42 14.71 29.18 -0.92
N VAL A 43 15.24 28.60 -2.00
CA VAL A 43 14.53 28.38 -3.27
C VAL A 43 14.47 26.89 -3.55
N LEU A 44 13.27 26.34 -3.68
CA LEU A 44 13.06 24.99 -4.18
C LEU A 44 12.83 25.07 -5.69
N LEU A 45 13.67 24.41 -6.47
CA LEU A 45 13.58 24.42 -7.93
C LEU A 45 13.08 23.07 -8.45
N HIS A 46 12.24 23.12 -9.48
CA HIS A 46 11.86 21.94 -10.23
C HIS A 46 13.11 21.32 -10.90
N PRO A 47 13.37 20.01 -10.76
CA PRO A 47 14.63 19.41 -11.22
C PRO A 47 14.80 19.45 -12.74
N VAL A 48 13.69 19.32 -13.50
CA VAL A 48 13.69 19.40 -14.98
C VAL A 48 13.60 20.85 -15.46
N THR A 49 12.46 21.52 -15.23
CA THR A 49 12.20 22.88 -15.77
C THR A 49 12.98 24.00 -15.11
N ARG A 50 13.61 23.75 -13.95
CA ARG A 50 14.25 24.77 -13.10
C ARG A 50 13.32 25.89 -12.63
N ALA A 51 12.00 25.72 -12.81
CA ALA A 51 11.02 26.69 -12.33
C ALA A 51 11.00 26.71 -10.78
N PRO A 52 10.86 27.89 -10.16
CA PRO A 52 10.72 27.97 -8.70
C PRO A 52 9.39 27.37 -8.25
N ILE A 53 9.45 26.58 -7.19
CA ILE A 53 8.29 26.03 -6.49
C ILE A 53 8.04 26.94 -5.28
N ALA A 54 6.91 27.65 -5.29
CA ALA A 54 6.59 28.62 -4.23
C ALA A 54 5.99 27.96 -2.97
N ALA A 55 5.29 26.83 -3.14
CA ALA A 55 4.66 26.10 -2.05
C ALA A 55 4.50 24.62 -2.41
N VAL A 56 4.34 23.79 -1.39
CA VAL A 56 3.99 22.36 -1.54
C VAL A 56 2.73 22.04 -0.78
N THR A 57 1.89 21.19 -1.37
CA THR A 57 0.74 20.62 -0.65
C THR A 57 1.14 19.29 -0.06
N ALA A 58 0.87 19.13 1.23
CA ALA A 58 1.26 17.97 2.01
C ALA A 58 0.03 17.40 2.72
N TYR A 59 -0.09 16.08 2.70
CA TYR A 59 -1.15 15.33 3.35
C TYR A 59 -0.58 14.46 4.46
N GLY A 60 -1.08 14.67 5.66
CA GLY A 60 -0.83 13.83 6.82
C GLY A 60 -2.04 12.94 7.11
N ALA A 61 -1.81 11.64 7.16
CA ALA A 61 -2.76 10.66 7.72
C ALA A 61 -2.09 9.52 8.48
N PHE A 62 -0.75 9.47 8.52
CA PHE A 62 0.02 8.28 8.91
C PHE A 62 1.02 8.57 10.03
N GLY A 63 0.56 8.99 11.20
CA GLY A 63 1.47 9.35 12.30
C GLY A 63 2.42 10.47 11.90
N GLU A 64 3.72 10.37 12.22
CA GLU A 64 4.75 11.38 11.90
C GLU A 64 5.20 11.38 10.43
N ARG A 65 4.38 10.84 9.51
CA ARG A 65 4.70 10.78 8.08
C ARG A 65 3.73 11.60 7.25
N VAL A 66 4.29 12.29 6.26
CA VAL A 66 3.57 13.20 5.37
C VAL A 66 3.81 12.81 3.92
N LYS A 67 2.74 12.73 3.14
CA LYS A 67 2.79 12.52 1.70
C LYS A 67 2.71 13.87 1.00
N ILE A 68 3.69 14.19 0.16
CA ILE A 68 3.60 15.34 -0.73
C ILE A 68 2.63 15.02 -1.86
N LEU A 69 1.76 15.97 -2.19
CA LEU A 69 0.78 15.85 -3.26
C LEU A 69 1.06 16.78 -4.43
N THR A 70 1.54 18.00 -4.14
CA THR A 70 1.90 18.98 -5.18
C THR A 70 3.23 19.65 -4.87
N PRO A 71 4.06 19.94 -5.89
CA PRO A 71 3.88 19.61 -7.31
C PRO A 71 4.01 18.10 -7.59
N ARG A 72 3.48 17.64 -8.73
CA ARG A 72 3.35 16.20 -9.06
C ARG A 72 4.67 15.44 -9.01
N ILE A 73 5.77 16.09 -9.39
CA ILE A 73 7.09 15.46 -9.33
C ILE A 73 7.48 15.05 -7.91
N LEU A 74 7.15 15.87 -6.91
CA LEU A 74 7.40 15.54 -5.50
C LEU A 74 6.39 14.52 -4.95
N ALA A 75 5.22 14.39 -5.59
CA ALA A 75 4.23 13.38 -5.21
C ALA A 75 4.70 11.95 -5.48
N SER A 76 5.72 11.76 -6.31
CA SER A 76 6.37 10.46 -6.52
C SER A 76 7.25 10.03 -5.36
N LEU A 77 7.67 10.96 -4.49
CA LEU A 77 8.52 10.63 -3.34
C LEU A 77 7.80 9.75 -2.32
N PRO A 78 8.53 8.86 -1.61
CA PRO A 78 7.96 8.13 -0.49
C PRO A 78 7.47 9.10 0.61
N PRO A 79 6.54 8.68 1.48
CA PRO A 79 6.11 9.51 2.60
C PRO A 79 7.29 9.90 3.48
N LEU A 80 7.43 11.21 3.72
CA LEU A 80 8.51 11.82 4.49
C LEU A 80 8.22 11.70 5.98
N GLU A 81 9.23 11.30 6.74
CA GLU A 81 9.20 11.41 8.20
C GLU A 81 9.49 12.86 8.59
N ILE A 82 8.55 13.49 9.29
CA ILE A 82 8.66 14.87 9.74
C ILE A 82 9.08 14.97 11.22
N SER A 83 9.49 13.85 11.80
CA SER A 83 10.03 13.78 13.15
C SER A 83 11.26 14.69 13.25
N GLY A 84 11.15 15.75 14.05
CA GLY A 84 12.20 16.75 14.23
C GLY A 84 12.16 17.96 13.27
N ALA A 85 11.24 18.01 12.31
CA ALA A 85 11.01 19.23 11.51
C ALA A 85 10.26 20.28 12.36
N ARG A 86 10.99 21.25 12.91
CA ARG A 86 10.41 22.30 13.78
C ARG A 86 10.06 23.56 13.00
N THR A 87 10.77 23.82 11.92
CA THR A 87 10.59 24.99 11.07
C THR A 87 10.32 24.58 9.62
N ARG A 88 9.75 25.49 8.82
CA ARG A 88 9.55 25.26 7.37
C ARG A 88 10.87 24.97 6.68
N SER A 89 11.94 25.67 7.05
CA SER A 89 13.29 25.42 6.54
C SER A 89 13.76 23.99 6.81
N ASP A 90 13.53 23.45 8.01
CA ASP A 90 13.89 22.05 8.33
C ASP A 90 13.11 21.07 7.46
N PHE A 91 11.80 21.31 7.28
CA PHE A 91 10.95 20.50 6.42
C PHE A 91 11.44 20.50 4.97
N PHE A 92 11.77 21.67 4.41
CA PHE A 92 12.29 21.75 3.05
C PHE A 92 13.70 21.18 2.90
N ALA A 93 14.53 21.24 3.94
CA ALA A 93 15.82 20.56 3.96
C ALA A 93 15.66 19.03 3.92
N LEU A 94 14.69 18.47 4.66
CA LEU A 94 14.35 17.05 4.61
C LEU A 94 13.80 16.64 3.24
N LEU A 95 12.88 17.43 2.69
CA LEU A 95 12.31 17.22 1.35
C LEU A 95 13.40 17.27 0.27
N ALA A 96 14.28 18.26 0.32
CA ALA A 96 15.39 18.41 -0.61
C ALA A 96 16.37 17.23 -0.52
N ARG A 97 16.67 16.74 0.70
CA ARG A 97 17.50 15.54 0.89
C ARG A 97 16.84 14.31 0.27
N SER A 98 15.56 14.09 0.52
CA SER A 98 14.81 12.96 -0.04
C SER A 98 14.76 13.02 -1.56
N LEU A 99 14.50 14.20 -2.12
CA LEU A 99 14.54 14.44 -3.57
C LEU A 99 15.94 14.19 -4.14
N GLY A 100 16.99 14.69 -3.49
CA GLY A 100 18.37 14.49 -3.92
C GLY A 100 18.76 13.01 -3.97
N LEU A 101 18.37 12.22 -2.96
CA LEU A 101 18.58 10.77 -2.95
C LEU A 101 17.81 10.07 -4.09
N ALA A 102 16.55 10.44 -4.31
CA ALA A 102 15.76 9.87 -5.40
C ALA A 102 16.36 10.20 -6.78
N LEU A 103 16.79 11.45 -6.99
CA LEU A 103 17.44 11.86 -8.24
C LEU A 103 18.81 11.21 -8.44
N GLN A 104 19.58 11.02 -7.38
CA GLN A 104 20.85 10.28 -7.44
C GLN A 104 20.61 8.83 -7.86
N GLU A 105 19.58 8.18 -7.32
CA GLU A 105 19.23 6.82 -7.68
C GLU A 105 18.77 6.72 -9.14
N LEU A 106 17.91 7.64 -9.61
CA LEU A 106 17.56 7.72 -11.03
C LEU A 106 18.79 7.98 -11.91
N GLY A 107 19.74 8.81 -11.45
CA GLY A 107 21.02 9.01 -12.14
C GLY A 107 21.78 7.69 -12.32
N ARG A 108 21.90 6.87 -11.26
CA ARG A 108 22.54 5.55 -11.35
C ARG A 108 21.81 4.60 -12.30
N ILE A 109 20.48 4.60 -12.27
CA ILE A 109 19.66 3.76 -13.16
C ILE A 109 19.91 4.17 -14.63
N ARG A 110 19.87 5.47 -14.92
CA ARG A 110 20.16 5.98 -16.25
C ARG A 110 21.55 5.56 -16.72
N ASP A 111 22.56 5.75 -15.86
CA ASP A 111 23.95 5.45 -16.21
C ASP A 111 24.18 3.94 -16.39
N ALA A 112 23.43 3.08 -15.68
CA ALA A 112 23.46 1.62 -15.85
C ALA A 112 22.78 1.13 -17.14
N VAL A 113 21.77 1.85 -17.63
CA VAL A 113 21.01 1.51 -18.84
C VAL A 113 21.64 2.13 -20.10
N LEU A 114 22.41 3.22 -19.95
CA LEU A 114 23.07 3.90 -21.06
C LEU A 114 23.94 2.99 -21.96
N PRO A 115 24.70 1.99 -21.45
CA PRO A 115 25.44 1.05 -22.27
C PRO A 115 24.57 0.18 -23.19
N LEU A 116 23.28 0.03 -22.89
CA LEU A 116 22.31 -0.65 -23.76
C LEU A 116 21.92 0.21 -24.98
N GLY A 117 22.42 1.45 -25.08
CA GLY A 117 22.01 2.40 -26.11
C GLY A 117 20.63 2.99 -25.89
N ILE A 118 20.11 2.92 -24.65
CA ILE A 118 18.78 3.41 -24.27
C ILE A 118 18.95 4.73 -23.48
N PRO A 119 18.75 5.90 -24.13
CA PRO A 119 18.95 7.20 -23.49
C PRO A 119 17.72 7.58 -22.65
N LEU A 120 17.75 7.20 -21.38
CA LEU A 120 16.69 7.51 -20.42
C LEU A 120 16.77 8.95 -19.89
N ASP A 121 15.67 9.70 -20.03
CA ASP A 121 15.54 11.07 -19.53
C ASP A 121 14.54 11.18 -18.38
N LEU A 122 14.74 12.16 -17.50
CA LEU A 122 13.83 12.41 -16.38
C LEU A 122 12.50 13.00 -16.90
N GLU A 123 11.39 12.35 -16.55
CA GLU A 123 10.04 12.84 -16.86
C GLU A 123 9.75 14.14 -16.10
N THR A 124 9.01 15.05 -16.73
CA THR A 124 8.78 16.39 -16.16
C THR A 124 7.89 16.34 -14.92
N ASP A 125 6.85 15.50 -14.90
CA ASP A 125 5.83 15.54 -13.86
C ASP A 125 5.96 14.47 -12.77
N VAL A 126 6.89 13.52 -12.92
CA VAL A 126 7.00 12.33 -12.08
C VAL A 126 8.48 11.98 -11.92
N LEU A 127 8.90 11.51 -10.74
CA LEU A 127 10.25 10.97 -10.55
C LEU A 127 10.38 9.58 -11.19
N ARG A 128 10.52 9.59 -12.51
CA ARG A 128 10.63 8.41 -13.35
C ARG A 128 11.46 8.77 -14.57
N LEU A 129 12.25 7.82 -15.05
CA LEU A 129 12.95 7.92 -16.31
C LEU A 129 12.08 7.40 -17.44
N ARG A 130 12.13 8.05 -18.60
CA ARG A 130 11.39 7.66 -19.79
C ARG A 130 12.23 7.91 -21.04
N CYS A 131 12.06 7.08 -22.06
CA CYS A 131 12.62 7.31 -23.37
C CYS A 131 11.76 6.64 -24.44
N ARG A 132 11.96 7.06 -25.69
CA ARG A 132 11.49 6.30 -26.85
C ARG A 132 12.68 5.74 -27.59
N VAL A 133 12.62 4.46 -27.92
CA VAL A 133 13.67 3.76 -28.65
C VAL A 133 13.08 3.05 -29.85
N LEU A 134 13.86 2.98 -30.92
CA LEU A 134 13.53 2.20 -32.10
C LEU A 134 14.23 0.85 -32.01
N LEU A 135 13.47 -0.23 -31.90
CA LEU A 135 13.98 -1.60 -31.82
C LEU A 135 13.49 -2.38 -33.05
N GLY A 136 14.39 -2.60 -34.01
CA GLY A 136 14.01 -3.05 -35.35
C GLY A 136 13.14 -2.01 -36.04
N GLU A 137 11.94 -2.39 -36.46
CA GLU A 137 10.96 -1.48 -37.09
C GLU A 137 9.95 -0.87 -36.09
N ARG A 138 10.12 -1.12 -34.78
CA ARG A 138 9.13 -0.76 -33.75
C ARG A 138 9.63 0.35 -32.86
N GLU A 139 8.77 1.35 -32.65
CA GLU A 139 8.98 2.36 -31.61
C GLU A 139 8.44 1.84 -30.28
N LEU A 140 9.28 1.85 -29.25
CA LEU A 140 8.93 1.46 -27.90
C LEU A 140 9.07 2.66 -26.97
N ASP A 141 8.03 2.92 -26.19
CA ASP A 141 8.11 3.87 -25.09
C ASP A 141 8.46 3.10 -23.81
N LEU A 142 9.65 3.36 -23.27
CA LEU A 142 10.20 2.69 -22.10
C LEU A 142 10.18 3.65 -20.92
N ALA A 143 9.87 3.13 -19.74
CA ALA A 143 10.00 3.89 -18.50
C ALA A 143 10.52 3.03 -17.34
N THR A 144 11.19 3.67 -16.39
CA THR A 144 11.63 3.01 -15.16
C THR A 144 11.79 3.98 -14.00
N ALA A 145 11.55 3.47 -12.79
CA ALA A 145 11.87 4.15 -11.53
C ALA A 145 12.71 3.25 -10.60
N HIS A 146 13.11 2.07 -11.06
CA HIS A 146 13.77 1.05 -10.26
C HIS A 146 15.00 0.51 -10.98
N ALA A 147 16.06 0.25 -10.21
CA ALA A 147 17.27 -0.35 -10.75
C ALA A 147 16.98 -1.77 -11.24
N GLY A 148 17.53 -2.11 -12.40
CA GLY A 148 17.38 -3.43 -13.01
C GLY A 148 16.00 -3.71 -13.60
N GLU A 149 15.12 -2.71 -13.73
CA GLU A 149 13.81 -2.88 -14.36
C GLU A 149 13.64 -1.88 -15.51
N LEU A 150 13.09 -2.34 -16.63
CA LEU A 150 12.59 -1.49 -17.72
C LEU A 150 11.15 -1.88 -18.04
N GLN A 151 10.26 -0.91 -18.05
CA GLN A 151 8.86 -1.15 -18.33
C GLN A 151 8.49 -0.63 -19.72
N VAL A 152 7.88 -1.46 -20.56
CA VAL A 152 7.26 -1.03 -21.82
C VAL A 152 5.92 -0.38 -21.51
N VAL A 153 5.79 0.89 -21.86
CA VAL A 153 4.64 1.75 -21.58
C VAL A 153 3.72 1.81 -22.79
N ALA A 154 4.29 1.86 -24.00
CA ALA A 154 3.58 1.90 -25.27
C ALA A 154 4.41 1.23 -26.38
N ILE A 155 3.73 0.79 -27.44
CA ILE A 155 4.33 0.33 -28.70
C ILE A 155 3.72 1.18 -29.82
N GLY A 156 4.55 1.97 -30.51
CA GLY A 156 4.08 3.07 -31.36
C GLY A 156 3.12 3.98 -30.59
N ASP A 157 1.96 4.26 -31.17
CA ASP A 157 0.90 5.07 -30.55
C ASP A 157 -0.02 4.27 -29.61
N SER A 158 0.24 2.98 -29.40
CA SER A 158 -0.64 2.11 -28.60
C SER A 158 -0.18 2.02 -27.14
N PRO A 159 -0.85 2.70 -26.19
CA PRO A 159 -0.53 2.56 -24.77
C PRO A 159 -0.91 1.16 -24.27
N LEU A 160 -0.02 0.55 -23.48
CA LEU A 160 -0.25 -0.78 -22.90
C LEU A 160 -1.03 -0.73 -21.57
N TRP A 161 -1.32 0.47 -21.07
CA TRP A 161 -1.93 0.68 -19.76
C TRP A 161 -3.38 0.24 -19.78
N GLY A 162 -3.76 -0.60 -18.81
CA GLY A 162 -5.10 -1.18 -18.71
C GLY A 162 -5.38 -2.33 -19.69
N ARG A 163 -4.49 -2.61 -20.64
CA ARG A 163 -4.60 -3.76 -21.57
C ARG A 163 -3.71 -4.93 -21.15
N ILE A 164 -2.47 -4.64 -20.78
CA ILE A 164 -1.48 -5.64 -20.41
C ILE A 164 -1.03 -5.39 -18.96
N PRO A 165 -1.06 -6.41 -18.07
CA PRO A 165 -0.60 -6.30 -16.70
C PRO A 165 0.85 -5.78 -16.61
N ARG A 166 1.19 -5.11 -15.50
CA ARG A 166 2.54 -4.55 -15.31
C ARG A 166 3.64 -5.60 -15.37
N GLY A 167 3.42 -6.78 -14.77
CA GLY A 167 4.42 -7.85 -14.77
C GLY A 167 4.80 -8.30 -16.19
N GLU A 168 3.81 -8.44 -17.06
CA GLU A 168 4.01 -8.94 -18.44
C GLU A 168 4.71 -7.93 -19.37
N ARG A 169 4.76 -6.66 -19.00
CA ARG A 169 5.42 -5.59 -19.77
C ARG A 169 6.69 -5.06 -19.09
N THR A 170 7.19 -5.75 -18.06
CA THR A 170 8.41 -5.38 -17.33
C THR A 170 9.53 -6.33 -17.71
N LEU A 171 10.64 -5.78 -18.19
CA LEU A 171 11.90 -6.46 -18.39
C LEU A 171 12.77 -6.32 -17.14
N HIS A 172 13.28 -7.44 -16.63
CA HIS A 172 14.29 -7.45 -15.60
C HIS A 172 15.67 -7.59 -16.24
N LEU A 173 16.54 -6.62 -16.00
CA LEU A 173 17.88 -6.58 -16.56
C LEU A 173 18.80 -7.56 -15.82
N CYS A 174 19.50 -8.40 -16.55
CA CYS A 174 20.47 -9.35 -16.01
C CYS A 174 21.90 -8.80 -15.98
N GLY A 175 22.13 -7.63 -16.59
CA GLY A 175 23.42 -6.94 -16.61
C GLY A 175 24.32 -7.32 -17.79
N SER A 176 23.83 -8.18 -18.69
CA SER A 176 24.49 -8.52 -19.95
C SER A 176 23.82 -7.75 -21.08
N VAL A 177 24.57 -6.87 -21.75
CA VAL A 177 24.02 -5.98 -22.81
C VAL A 177 23.34 -6.77 -23.92
N ALA A 178 23.96 -7.85 -24.39
CA ALA A 178 23.42 -8.65 -25.47
C ALA A 178 22.13 -9.38 -25.05
N ASP A 179 22.12 -9.97 -23.85
CA ASP A 179 20.98 -10.72 -23.34
C ASP A 179 19.81 -9.78 -23.02
N ASP A 180 20.09 -8.61 -22.43
CA ASP A 180 19.09 -7.60 -22.09
C ASP A 180 18.42 -7.02 -23.34
N LEU A 181 19.19 -6.75 -24.41
CA LEU A 181 18.63 -6.29 -25.68
C LEU A 181 17.82 -7.39 -26.38
N GLN A 182 18.30 -8.63 -26.36
CA GLN A 182 17.56 -9.77 -26.93
C GLN A 182 16.25 -10.02 -26.16
N ALA A 183 16.28 -9.92 -24.84
CA ALA A 183 15.11 -10.05 -23.99
C ALA A 183 14.12 -8.89 -24.22
N LEU A 184 14.61 -7.66 -24.40
CA LEU A 184 13.78 -6.51 -24.76
C LEU A 184 13.09 -6.71 -26.12
N ALA A 185 13.80 -7.23 -27.12
CA ALA A 185 13.24 -7.53 -28.45
C ALA A 185 12.16 -8.61 -28.35
N SER A 186 12.44 -9.69 -27.63
CA SER A 186 11.50 -10.79 -27.41
C SER A 186 10.23 -10.32 -26.68
N LEU A 187 10.40 -9.44 -25.68
CA LEU A 187 9.29 -8.82 -24.97
C LEU A 187 8.44 -7.94 -25.90
N ALA A 188 9.08 -7.09 -26.71
CA ALA A 188 8.39 -6.23 -27.67
C ALA A 188 7.59 -7.02 -28.70
N GLU A 189 8.11 -8.15 -29.17
CA GLU A 189 7.42 -9.08 -30.07
C GLU A 189 6.17 -9.68 -29.42
N SER A 190 6.32 -10.23 -28.21
CA SER A 190 5.23 -10.81 -27.42
C SER A 190 4.10 -9.80 -27.14
N LEU A 191 4.47 -8.57 -26.76
CA LEU A 191 3.51 -7.52 -26.45
C LEU A 191 2.72 -7.06 -27.68
N ALA A 192 3.37 -6.92 -28.85
CA ALA A 192 2.62 -6.57 -30.06
C ALA A 192 1.71 -7.69 -30.53
N GLY A 193 2.16 -8.95 -30.47
CA GLY A 193 1.29 -10.09 -30.76
C GLY A 193 0.07 -10.16 -29.83
N SER A 194 0.21 -9.68 -28.59
CA SER A 194 -0.91 -9.53 -27.66
C SER A 194 -1.84 -8.37 -27.98
N LEU A 195 -1.34 -7.28 -28.58
CA LEU A 195 -2.15 -6.16 -29.05
C LEU A 195 -2.96 -6.50 -30.31
N ASP A 196 -2.40 -7.33 -31.19
CA ASP A 196 -3.06 -7.78 -32.42
C ASP A 196 -4.12 -8.87 -32.17
N ARG A 197 -4.12 -9.49 -30.98
CA ARG A 197 -5.12 -10.49 -30.62
C ARG A 197 -6.48 -9.79 -30.36
N PRO A 198 -7.55 -10.15 -31.09
CA PRO A 198 -8.87 -9.61 -30.81
C PRO A 198 -9.28 -9.98 -29.38
N ALA A 199 -9.90 -9.02 -28.67
CA ALA A 199 -10.38 -9.26 -27.31
C ALA A 199 -11.27 -10.52 -27.30
N PRO A 200 -11.09 -11.42 -26.32
CA PRO A 200 -11.97 -12.59 -26.21
C PRO A 200 -13.41 -12.09 -26.12
N ALA A 201 -14.29 -12.64 -26.96
CA ALA A 201 -15.70 -12.29 -26.95
C ALA A 201 -16.24 -12.46 -25.52
N PRO A 202 -17.02 -11.50 -24.99
CA PRO A 202 -17.60 -11.64 -23.66
C PRO A 202 -18.36 -12.97 -23.61
N LEU A 203 -18.03 -13.79 -22.60
CA LEU A 203 -18.76 -15.03 -22.37
C LEU A 203 -20.26 -14.68 -22.25
N PRO A 204 -21.15 -15.47 -22.90
CA PRO A 204 -22.58 -15.26 -22.72
C PRO A 204 -22.90 -15.29 -21.22
N PRO A 205 -23.79 -14.39 -20.74
CA PRO A 205 -24.17 -14.36 -19.34
C PRO A 205 -24.63 -15.76 -18.91
N PRO A 206 -24.26 -16.22 -17.70
CA PRO A 206 -24.75 -17.49 -17.19
C PRO A 206 -26.28 -17.50 -17.27
N PRO A 207 -26.91 -18.62 -17.68
CA PRO A 207 -28.35 -18.73 -17.70
C PRO A 207 -28.88 -18.39 -16.30
N PRO A 208 -29.97 -17.63 -16.18
CA PRO A 208 -30.55 -17.31 -14.89
C PRO A 208 -30.79 -18.61 -14.12
N PRO A 209 -30.46 -18.67 -12.81
CA PRO A 209 -30.81 -19.81 -11.99
C PRO A 209 -32.31 -20.07 -12.14
N ALA A 210 -32.66 -21.33 -12.41
CA ALA A 210 -34.05 -21.75 -12.39
C ALA A 210 -34.66 -21.29 -11.06
N ALA A 211 -35.81 -20.62 -11.13
CA ALA A 211 -36.53 -20.17 -9.95
C ALA A 211 -36.85 -21.40 -9.10
N GLU A 212 -36.06 -21.62 -8.05
CA GLU A 212 -36.44 -22.50 -6.95
C GLU A 212 -37.60 -21.83 -6.21
N GLU A 213 -38.64 -22.62 -6.04
CA GLU A 213 -39.91 -22.26 -5.42
C GLU A 213 -39.72 -21.57 -4.08
N VAL A 214 -40.34 -20.39 -3.96
CA VAL A 214 -40.57 -19.72 -2.70
C VAL A 214 -41.53 -20.59 -1.89
N VAL A 215 -41.02 -21.33 -0.91
CA VAL A 215 -41.84 -21.91 0.15
C VAL A 215 -41.87 -20.91 1.31
N GLU A 216 -43.01 -20.23 1.45
CA GLU A 216 -43.38 -19.48 2.64
C GLU A 216 -43.35 -20.41 3.87
N LEU A 217 -42.56 -20.06 4.88
CA LEU A 217 -42.67 -20.65 6.21
C LEU A 217 -43.01 -19.55 7.22
N VAL A 218 -44.28 -19.63 7.62
CA VAL A 218 -44.97 -18.84 8.64
C VAL A 218 -44.31 -19.06 10.01
N GLU A 219 -44.14 -17.95 10.74
CA GLU A 219 -43.80 -17.93 12.17
C GLU A 219 -44.69 -18.86 12.99
N THR A 220 -44.11 -19.60 13.93
CA THR A 220 -44.75 -19.82 15.24
C THR A 220 -43.69 -20.08 16.32
N VAL A 221 -43.95 -19.46 17.47
CA VAL A 221 -43.16 -19.33 18.70
C VAL A 221 -43.21 -20.62 19.54
N GLU A 222 -42.09 -21.03 20.16
CA GLU A 222 -42.08 -21.61 21.52
C GLU A 222 -40.64 -21.79 22.11
N GLU A 223 -40.38 -21.10 23.23
CA GLU A 223 -39.46 -21.51 24.32
C GLU A 223 -40.28 -22.40 25.32
N PRO A 224 -39.74 -23.21 26.28
CA PRO A 224 -38.44 -23.08 26.98
C PRO A 224 -37.71 -24.38 27.48
N ALA A 225 -36.50 -24.14 28.02
CA ALA A 225 -35.86 -24.77 29.21
C ALA A 225 -35.35 -26.24 29.27
N ARG A 226 -34.04 -26.32 29.63
CA ARG A 226 -33.41 -27.06 30.77
C ARG A 226 -32.73 -28.46 30.62
N ILE A 227 -31.42 -28.43 30.96
CA ILE A 227 -30.52 -29.37 31.72
C ILE A 227 -30.13 -30.72 31.07
N GLU A 228 -28.81 -30.96 30.89
CA GLU A 228 -28.00 -32.00 31.56
C GLU A 228 -26.58 -32.16 30.94
N SER A 229 -25.56 -32.10 31.81
CA SER A 229 -24.17 -32.58 31.59
C SER A 229 -24.11 -34.13 31.73
N PRO A 230 -22.97 -34.87 31.80
CA PRO A 230 -21.54 -34.68 31.43
C PRO A 230 -21.01 -35.96 30.69
N PRO A 231 -19.80 -36.57 30.93
CA PRO A 231 -18.42 -36.12 31.19
C PRO A 231 -17.40 -36.71 30.15
N THR A 232 -16.10 -36.37 30.21
CA THR A 232 -14.94 -37.33 30.09
C THR A 232 -13.63 -36.63 30.49
N ALA A 233 -12.70 -37.43 31.00
CA ALA A 233 -11.71 -37.16 32.04
C ALA A 233 -10.33 -36.63 31.62
N LEU A 234 -9.62 -36.18 32.66
CA LEU A 234 -8.18 -35.97 32.85
C LEU A 234 -7.24 -36.89 32.04
N GLN A 235 -6.12 -36.31 31.58
CA GLN A 235 -4.79 -36.76 31.99
C GLN A 235 -3.74 -35.65 31.83
N ALA A 236 -2.87 -35.56 32.83
CA ALA A 236 -1.77 -34.61 32.99
C ALA A 236 -0.42 -35.32 32.93
N ALA A 237 0.64 -34.56 32.61
CA ALA A 237 2.06 -34.69 33.01
C ALA A 237 2.99 -34.37 31.81
N THR A 238 3.50 -33.14 31.69
CA THR A 238 4.79 -32.60 32.20
C THR A 238 6.07 -33.01 31.46
N HIS A 239 6.76 -31.94 31.03
CA HIS A 239 8.20 -31.64 31.11
C HIS A 239 9.16 -31.96 29.95
N SER A 240 9.86 -30.87 29.58
CA SER A 240 11.29 -30.75 29.20
C SER A 240 11.67 -30.61 27.72
N ALA A 241 12.30 -29.45 27.45
CA ALA A 241 13.17 -29.16 26.31
C ALA A 241 14.46 -30.02 26.36
N PRO A 242 15.25 -30.15 25.27
CA PRO A 242 16.19 -29.08 24.86
C PRO A 242 16.46 -28.98 23.33
N SER A 243 17.17 -27.93 22.92
CA SER A 243 17.92 -27.77 21.64
C SER A 243 19.38 -28.26 21.85
N PRO A 244 20.33 -28.42 20.87
CA PRO A 244 20.36 -27.95 19.46
C PRO A 244 21.04 -28.88 18.39
N ALA A 245 21.15 -28.35 17.16
CA ALA A 245 22.22 -28.51 16.15
C ALA A 245 22.04 -29.42 14.89
N ALA A 246 22.17 -28.74 13.73
CA ALA A 246 22.84 -29.09 12.47
C ALA A 246 22.42 -30.31 11.61
N GLY A 247 21.95 -30.03 10.40
CA GLY A 247 21.86 -30.97 9.27
C GLY A 247 21.42 -30.26 7.98
N ALA A 248 22.13 -30.51 6.89
CA ALA A 248 22.16 -29.73 5.65
C ALA A 248 20.95 -29.92 4.69
N ALA A 249 20.86 -29.01 3.72
CA ALA A 249 19.83 -28.82 2.68
C ALA A 249 19.51 -30.05 1.78
N PRO A 250 18.40 -30.01 1.02
CA PRO A 250 18.43 -29.32 -0.29
C PRO A 250 17.25 -28.38 -0.54
N ALA A 251 17.51 -27.39 -1.39
CA ALA A 251 16.54 -26.42 -1.89
C ALA A 251 15.47 -27.08 -2.75
N ALA A 252 14.20 -26.79 -2.42
CA ALA A 252 13.00 -27.05 -3.20
C ALA A 252 12.11 -25.78 -3.13
N PRO A 253 11.18 -25.61 -4.07
CA PRO A 253 10.94 -24.35 -4.76
C PRO A 253 10.31 -23.29 -3.86
N VAL A 254 10.63 -22.02 -4.16
CA VAL A 254 10.01 -20.84 -3.56
C VAL A 254 8.52 -20.87 -3.86
N GLU A 255 7.75 -21.49 -2.96
CA GLU A 255 6.31 -21.31 -2.87
C GLU A 255 6.05 -19.82 -2.70
N SER A 256 5.30 -19.27 -3.64
CA SER A 256 4.83 -17.90 -3.61
C SER A 256 4.27 -17.60 -2.22
N ALA A 257 4.83 -16.60 -1.55
CA ALA A 257 4.38 -16.12 -0.26
C ALA A 257 2.85 -15.92 -0.31
N GLY A 258 2.13 -16.84 0.34
CA GLY A 258 0.73 -17.16 0.06
C GLY A 258 -0.18 -15.97 -0.11
N ALA A 259 -0.78 -15.88 -1.31
CA ALA A 259 -1.90 -15.00 -1.57
C ALA A 259 -3.09 -15.44 -0.70
N LEU A 260 -3.51 -14.59 0.23
CA LEU A 260 -4.74 -14.79 0.99
C LEU A 260 -5.95 -14.56 0.09
N LYS A 261 -6.95 -15.43 0.16
CA LYS A 261 -8.22 -15.21 -0.52
C LYS A 261 -9.00 -14.13 0.24
N LEU A 262 -9.65 -13.22 -0.50
CA LEU A 262 -10.43 -12.12 0.09
C LEU A 262 -11.54 -12.64 1.04
N GLN A 263 -12.08 -13.83 0.78
CA GLN A 263 -13.03 -14.52 1.66
C GLN A 263 -12.44 -14.85 3.04
N GLU A 264 -11.20 -15.35 3.12
CA GLU A 264 -10.53 -15.69 4.40
C GLU A 264 -10.25 -14.43 5.23
N ILE A 265 -9.98 -13.30 4.56
CA ILE A 265 -9.79 -11.99 5.18
C ILE A 265 -11.11 -11.51 5.81
N VAL A 266 -12.21 -11.60 5.07
CA VAL A 266 -13.54 -11.16 5.54
C VAL A 266 -14.06 -12.06 6.66
N GLU A 267 -13.86 -13.39 6.57
CA GLU A 267 -14.30 -14.34 7.60
C GLU A 267 -13.61 -14.10 8.95
N ARG A 268 -12.31 -13.77 8.96
CA ARG A 268 -11.54 -13.57 10.20
C ARG A 268 -11.67 -12.16 10.79
N LEU A 269 -11.95 -11.17 9.95
CA LEU A 269 -11.99 -9.76 10.35
C LEU A 269 -13.41 -9.23 10.57
N GLY A 270 -14.43 -9.95 10.11
CA GLY A 270 -15.83 -9.57 10.25
C GLY A 270 -16.39 -8.82 9.03
N LEU A 271 -17.70 -8.95 8.83
CA LEU A 271 -18.44 -8.47 7.65
C LEU A 271 -18.50 -6.94 7.49
N GLU A 272 -18.18 -6.17 8.54
CA GLU A 272 -18.21 -4.69 8.53
C GLU A 272 -16.84 -4.07 8.20
N ALA A 273 -15.86 -4.86 7.75
CA ALA A 273 -14.53 -4.37 7.40
C ALA A 273 -14.56 -3.59 6.07
N GLU A 274 -14.18 -2.31 6.10
CA GLU A 274 -13.88 -1.55 4.89
C GLU A 274 -12.47 -1.92 4.40
N ILE A 275 -12.40 -2.51 3.21
CA ILE A 275 -11.15 -2.96 2.60
C ILE A 275 -10.79 -2.03 1.44
N SER A 276 -9.59 -1.47 1.48
CA SER A 276 -9.04 -0.70 0.36
C SER A 276 -7.64 -1.19 -0.01
N ALA A 277 -7.32 -1.14 -1.31
CA ALA A 277 -5.98 -1.47 -1.81
C ALA A 277 -5.29 -0.19 -2.28
N GLN A 278 -4.13 0.14 -1.71
CA GLN A 278 -3.33 1.29 -2.16
C GLN A 278 -1.85 0.91 -2.24
N GLY A 279 -1.25 1.06 -3.43
CA GLY A 279 0.16 0.75 -3.65
C GLY A 279 0.52 -0.73 -3.49
N GLY A 280 -0.42 -1.65 -3.78
CA GLY A 280 -0.21 -3.09 -3.65
C GLY A 280 -0.33 -3.64 -2.23
N ARG A 281 -0.79 -2.83 -1.27
CA ARG A 281 -1.03 -3.24 0.12
C ARG A 281 -2.50 -3.08 0.49
N LEU A 282 -3.01 -4.02 1.28
CA LEU A 282 -4.36 -3.96 1.83
C LEU A 282 -4.40 -3.06 3.05
N ARG A 283 -5.45 -2.24 3.13
CA ARG A 283 -5.81 -1.42 4.28
C ARG A 283 -7.20 -1.80 4.74
N LEU A 284 -7.34 -1.90 6.05
CA LEU A 284 -8.55 -2.36 6.70
C LEU A 284 -8.97 -1.34 7.76
N VAL A 285 -10.22 -0.90 7.67
CA VAL A 285 -10.90 -0.15 8.74
C VAL A 285 -12.01 -1.05 9.26
N ILE A 286 -11.89 -1.48 10.51
CA ILE A 286 -12.80 -2.49 11.07
C ILE A 286 -13.43 -1.93 12.34
N PRO A 287 -14.72 -1.54 12.30
CA PRO A 287 -15.45 -1.20 13.51
C PRO A 287 -15.71 -2.48 14.32
N MET A 288 -15.56 -2.39 15.63
CA MET A 288 -15.82 -3.50 16.55
C MET A 288 -16.54 -2.98 17.79
N LYS A 289 -17.64 -3.63 18.16
CA LYS A 289 -18.34 -3.37 19.43
C LYS A 289 -17.97 -4.43 20.44
N SER A 290 -17.51 -4.02 21.62
CA SER A 290 -17.21 -4.88 22.76
C SER A 290 -18.07 -4.44 23.96
N MET A 291 -18.15 -5.28 25.00
CA MET A 291 -18.84 -4.93 26.25
C MET A 291 -18.23 -3.68 26.93
N GLN A 292 -16.98 -3.33 26.62
CA GLN A 292 -16.27 -2.17 27.17
C GLN A 292 -16.45 -0.89 26.34
N GLY A 293 -17.03 -0.99 25.14
CA GLY A 293 -17.29 0.15 24.26
C GLY A 293 -17.12 -0.16 22.77
N SER A 294 -17.22 0.88 21.95
CA SER A 294 -16.94 0.79 20.51
C SER A 294 -15.46 1.08 20.24
N TYR A 295 -14.88 0.32 19.32
CA TYR A 295 -13.50 0.41 18.90
C TYR A 295 -13.41 0.35 17.37
N THR A 296 -12.32 0.84 16.82
CA THR A 296 -12.03 0.76 15.39
C THR A 296 -10.58 0.39 15.17
N PHE A 297 -10.35 -0.67 14.41
CA PHE A 297 -9.02 -1.04 13.95
C PHE A 297 -8.69 -0.28 12.67
N TYR A 298 -7.51 0.31 12.62
CA TYR A 298 -6.91 0.88 11.42
C TYR A 298 -5.61 0.15 11.17
N VAL A 299 -5.59 -0.80 10.23
CA VAL A 299 -4.42 -1.66 10.00
C VAL A 299 -4.06 -1.74 8.53
N GLU A 300 -2.75 -1.77 8.25
CA GLU A 300 -2.19 -1.91 6.89
C GLU A 300 -1.36 -3.19 6.80
N GLN A 301 -1.48 -3.87 5.67
CA GLN A 301 -0.67 -5.03 5.32
C GLN A 301 0.79 -4.62 5.14
N ARG A 302 1.67 -5.19 5.97
CA ARG A 302 3.11 -4.94 5.89
C ARG A 302 3.76 -5.84 4.84
N THR A 303 3.53 -7.14 4.99
CA THR A 303 4.11 -8.18 4.14
C THR A 303 3.28 -9.45 4.26
N GLY A 304 2.90 -10.06 3.13
CA GLY A 304 2.14 -11.31 3.13
C GLY A 304 0.88 -11.22 3.98
N THR A 305 0.84 -11.96 5.09
CA THR A 305 -0.33 -12.08 5.99
C THR A 305 -0.26 -11.19 7.23
N VAL A 306 0.79 -10.36 7.35
CA VAL A 306 1.04 -9.54 8.54
C VAL A 306 0.40 -8.15 8.39
N PHE A 307 -0.41 -7.79 9.38
CA PHE A 307 -1.08 -6.50 9.50
C PHE A 307 -0.58 -5.75 10.73
N SER A 308 -0.39 -4.45 10.58
CA SER A 308 0.05 -3.59 11.67
C SER A 308 -0.63 -2.23 11.59
N GLY A 309 -0.96 -1.67 12.75
CA GLY A 309 -1.60 -0.37 12.85
C GLY A 309 -2.05 -0.06 14.27
N THR A 310 -3.26 0.46 14.42
CA THR A 310 -3.76 0.95 15.72
C THR A 310 -5.21 0.57 15.95
N LEU A 311 -5.49 0.14 17.17
CA LEU A 311 -6.84 0.04 17.73
C LEU A 311 -7.20 1.37 18.40
N VAL A 312 -8.35 1.94 18.05
CA VAL A 312 -8.84 3.22 18.59
C VAL A 312 -10.14 3.00 19.35
N SER A 313 -10.22 3.43 20.61
CA SER A 313 -11.48 3.38 21.38
C SER A 313 -12.39 4.57 21.10
N ALA A 314 -13.68 4.47 21.43
CA ALA A 314 -14.63 5.59 21.35
C ALA A 314 -14.21 6.82 22.19
N LYS A 315 -13.35 6.61 23.21
CA LYS A 315 -12.77 7.68 24.03
C LYS A 315 -11.47 8.25 23.43
N GLY A 316 -11.05 7.78 22.25
CA GLY A 316 -9.86 8.23 21.53
C GLY A 316 -8.54 7.59 21.99
N SER A 317 -8.57 6.64 22.92
CA SER A 317 -7.38 5.90 23.35
C SER A 317 -6.86 5.03 22.21
N ARG A 318 -5.54 4.98 22.03
CA ARG A 318 -4.89 4.28 20.92
C ARG A 318 -3.92 3.25 21.43
N ILE A 319 -4.07 2.04 20.92
CA ILE A 319 -3.23 0.92 21.29
C ILE A 319 -2.59 0.38 20.00
N PRO A 320 -1.25 0.34 19.90
CA PRO A 320 -0.58 -0.23 18.74
C PRO A 320 -0.92 -1.72 18.67
N VAL A 321 -1.26 -2.19 17.47
CA VAL A 321 -1.58 -3.59 17.22
C VAL A 321 -0.80 -4.10 16.02
N SER A 322 -0.31 -5.32 16.12
CA SER A 322 0.34 -6.04 15.04
C SER A 322 -0.02 -7.51 15.17
N PHE A 323 -0.51 -8.10 14.09
CA PHE A 323 -0.94 -9.48 14.07
C PHE A 323 -0.72 -10.11 12.71
N ASP A 324 -0.59 -11.43 12.69
CA ASP A 324 -0.54 -12.22 11.48
C ASP A 324 -1.91 -12.90 11.30
N LEU A 325 -2.52 -12.72 10.14
CA LEU A 325 -3.80 -13.35 9.81
C LEU A 325 -3.74 -14.88 9.89
N ARG A 326 -2.57 -15.52 9.81
CA ARG A 326 -2.42 -16.97 9.96
C ARG A 326 -2.49 -17.43 11.41
N THR A 327 -2.14 -16.58 12.37
CA THR A 327 -2.00 -16.95 13.79
C THR A 327 -3.21 -16.53 14.62
N ILE A 328 -3.98 -15.54 14.17
CA ILE A 328 -5.19 -15.14 14.87
C ILE A 328 -6.39 -15.99 14.44
N LEU A 329 -7.23 -16.34 15.40
CA LEU A 329 -8.51 -16.99 15.15
C LEU A 329 -9.58 -15.96 14.76
N ASP A 330 -9.60 -14.82 15.46
CA ASP A 330 -10.49 -13.70 15.20
C ASP A 330 -9.90 -12.35 15.64
N LEU A 331 -10.53 -11.25 15.24
CA LEU A 331 -10.14 -9.89 15.62
C LEU A 331 -10.33 -9.60 17.13
N LYS A 332 -11.20 -10.36 17.81
CA LYS A 332 -11.44 -10.23 19.24
C LYS A 332 -10.22 -10.68 20.05
N GLN A 333 -9.49 -11.69 19.59
CA GLN A 333 -8.23 -12.12 20.18
C GLN A 333 -7.17 -11.01 20.15
N VAL A 334 -7.07 -10.29 19.03
CA VAL A 334 -6.17 -9.13 18.91
C VAL A 334 -6.60 -8.01 19.86
N PHE A 335 -7.90 -7.77 19.98
CA PHE A 335 -8.44 -6.81 20.93
C PHE A 335 -8.09 -7.17 22.38
N ASP A 336 -8.31 -8.43 22.78
CA ASP A 336 -8.05 -8.90 24.14
C ASP A 336 -6.54 -8.82 24.46
N GLN A 337 -5.67 -9.20 23.51
CA GLN A 337 -4.21 -9.02 23.62
C GLN A 337 -3.82 -7.55 23.83
N ALA A 338 -4.38 -6.67 23.01
CA ALA A 338 -4.03 -5.26 23.00
C ALA A 338 -4.54 -4.52 24.25
N VAL A 339 -5.77 -4.81 24.69
CA VAL A 339 -6.45 -4.06 25.77
C VAL A 339 -6.27 -4.70 27.13
N LEU A 340 -6.24 -6.03 27.20
CA LEU A 340 -6.19 -6.79 28.46
C LEU A 340 -4.81 -7.37 28.75
N GLY A 341 -3.86 -7.29 27.81
CA GLY A 341 -2.48 -7.74 27.99
C GLY A 341 -2.33 -9.26 28.18
N ARG A 342 -3.25 -10.04 27.62
CA ARG A 342 -3.23 -11.52 27.67
C ARG A 342 -2.82 -12.11 26.33
#